data_AF-A0A812MZG4-F1
#
_entry.id   AF-A0A812MZG4-F1
#
_cell.length_a   1.000
_cell.length_b   1.000
_cell.length_c   1.000
_cell.angle_alpha   90.00
_cell.angle_beta   90.00
_cell.angle_gamma   90.00
#
_symmetry.space_group_name_H-M   'P 1'
#
loop_
_entity.id
_entity.type
_entity.pdbx_description
1 polymer ?
#
loop_
_entity_poly.entity_id
_entity_poly.type
_entity_poly.pdbx_seq_one_letter_code
_entity_poly.pdbx_strand_id
1 'polypeptide(L)'
;MSLFEAMKKIGIKDKKVYGSHDPIKDTVIVPDPYYTKNISYATIPRSLLEGLFIQGNKLGLKFLLDLHAFPGGSSDGTYNGIYPSKPVFWRESVQLGSSPRISLQEAGLLIVEAAIKWIEGLDDDVKKAVYGLSPMNEPAHLAGFQNPTFAHPDEVLVWLAEATDLFKNSKLVDQGMKMYMQVIETAFPGGSFNSMVPSWWKNTTSKKDRETWAVFDMHWYTAWGTKAALLPGEAVLCSRPLDEIVEVLTPGIVGFAKSFEENFDGQRATSEFSASTNADALVACSDTAITKAFMLKQAKSVKP
;
A
#
# COMPACT_ATOMS: atom_id res chain seq x y z
N MET A 1 -0.27 -19.07 -7.06
CA MET A 1 -1.32 -19.04 -6.03
C MET A 1 -2.13 -17.75 -6.03
N SER A 2 -3.02 -17.53 -7.02
CA SER A 2 -3.91 -16.35 -7.00
C SER A 2 -4.88 -16.43 -5.82
N LEU A 3 -5.66 -15.37 -5.60
CA LEU A 3 -6.91 -15.36 -4.82
C LEU A 3 -7.64 -16.72 -4.86
N PHE A 4 -7.69 -17.36 -6.03
CA PHE A 4 -8.24 -18.71 -6.29
C PHE A 4 -7.65 -19.87 -5.46
N GLU A 5 -6.35 -19.94 -5.22
CA GLU A 5 -5.73 -21.06 -4.50
C GLU A 5 -5.70 -20.81 -2.99
N ALA A 6 -5.65 -19.55 -2.54
CA ALA A 6 -6.06 -19.22 -1.17
C ALA A 6 -7.53 -19.61 -0.97
N MET A 7 -8.43 -19.23 -1.89
CA MET A 7 -9.83 -19.64 -1.93
C MET A 7 -10.03 -21.16 -1.86
N LYS A 8 -9.18 -21.98 -2.48
CA LYS A 8 -9.21 -23.44 -2.31
C LYS A 8 -8.87 -23.89 -0.89
N LYS A 9 -7.89 -23.27 -0.21
CA LYS A 9 -7.50 -23.60 1.17
C LYS A 9 -8.55 -23.14 2.21
N ILE A 10 -9.30 -22.08 1.91
CA ILE A 10 -10.38 -21.53 2.74
C ILE A 10 -11.69 -22.31 2.53
N GLY A 11 -11.70 -23.28 1.61
CA GLY A 11 -12.93 -23.95 1.21
C GLY A 11 -13.95 -22.97 0.66
N ILE A 12 -13.53 -21.87 0.01
CA ILE A 12 -14.42 -20.95 -0.70
C ILE A 12 -15.00 -21.68 -1.90
N LYS A 13 -16.27 -22.06 -1.74
CA LYS A 13 -17.01 -22.94 -2.66
C LYS A 13 -17.73 -22.19 -3.77
N ASP A 14 -17.56 -20.87 -3.90
CA ASP A 14 -18.08 -20.16 -5.07
C ASP A 14 -17.17 -20.34 -6.29
N LYS A 15 -17.02 -21.61 -6.71
CA LYS A 15 -16.37 -21.99 -7.96
C LYS A 15 -17.04 -21.33 -9.16
N LYS A 16 -18.30 -20.90 -9.06
CA LYS A 16 -19.02 -20.30 -10.18
C LYS A 16 -18.57 -18.87 -10.41
N VAL A 17 -18.34 -18.09 -9.36
CA VAL A 17 -17.95 -16.68 -9.48
C VAL A 17 -16.44 -16.51 -9.57
N TYR A 18 -15.68 -17.02 -8.59
CA TYR A 18 -14.24 -16.74 -8.51
C TYR A 18 -13.36 -17.87 -9.06
N GLY A 19 -13.94 -19.04 -9.34
CA GLY A 19 -13.19 -20.24 -9.73
C GLY A 19 -13.50 -20.82 -11.10
N SER A 20 -14.29 -20.10 -11.91
CA SER A 20 -14.81 -20.57 -13.20
C SER A 20 -13.92 -20.19 -14.38
N HIS A 21 -12.86 -19.41 -14.15
CA HIS A 21 -11.96 -18.88 -15.17
C HIS A 21 -10.54 -19.42 -14.99
N ASP A 22 -9.75 -19.45 -16.07
CA ASP A 22 -8.32 -19.79 -16.03
C ASP A 22 -7.53 -18.58 -15.53
N PRO A 23 -6.96 -18.61 -14.30
CA PRO A 23 -6.22 -17.48 -13.76
C PRO A 23 -4.92 -17.17 -14.53
N ILE A 24 -4.46 -18.08 -15.39
CA ILE A 24 -3.27 -17.87 -16.22
C ILE A 24 -3.57 -16.99 -17.42
N LYS A 25 -4.78 -17.10 -17.99
CA LYS A 25 -5.09 -16.55 -19.32
C LYS A 25 -6.25 -15.57 -19.34
N ASP A 26 -7.21 -15.72 -18.43
CA ASP A 26 -8.49 -15.05 -18.55
C ASP A 26 -8.52 -13.74 -17.76
N THR A 27 -8.91 -12.67 -18.44
CA THR A 27 -9.42 -11.44 -17.82
C THR A 27 -10.93 -11.59 -17.69
N VAL A 28 -11.43 -11.55 -16.47
CA VAL A 28 -12.86 -11.59 -16.17
C VAL A 28 -13.24 -10.50 -15.19
N ILE A 29 -14.52 -10.12 -15.21
CA ILE A 29 -15.09 -9.24 -14.21
C ILE A 29 -15.63 -10.12 -13.07
N VAL A 30 -15.18 -9.85 -11.85
CA VAL A 30 -15.66 -10.51 -10.63
C VAL A 30 -16.26 -9.48 -9.68
N PRO A 31 -17.37 -9.79 -9.00
CA PRO A 31 -17.96 -8.86 -8.03
C PRO A 31 -17.05 -8.70 -6.81
N ASP A 32 -17.22 -7.59 -6.08
CA ASP A 32 -16.71 -7.51 -4.72
C ASP A 32 -17.43 -8.53 -3.81
N PRO A 33 -16.73 -9.26 -2.93
CA PRO A 33 -17.32 -10.22 -2.00
C PRO A 33 -18.45 -9.70 -1.12
N TYR A 34 -18.44 -8.42 -0.75
CA TYR A 34 -19.45 -7.78 0.08
C TYR A 34 -20.45 -6.99 -0.77
N TYR A 35 -19.96 -6.07 -1.60
CA TYR A 35 -20.72 -5.21 -2.51
C TYR A 35 -21.08 -5.89 -3.84
N THR A 36 -21.56 -7.12 -3.76
CA THR A 36 -21.73 -8.05 -4.90
C THR A 36 -22.56 -7.55 -6.07
N LYS A 37 -23.43 -6.55 -5.85
CA LYS A 37 -24.36 -6.03 -6.86
C LYS A 37 -23.83 -4.83 -7.64
N ASN A 38 -22.95 -4.05 -7.03
CA ASN A 38 -22.66 -2.68 -7.49
C ASN A 38 -21.17 -2.44 -7.71
N ILE A 39 -20.29 -3.27 -7.14
CA ILE A 39 -18.85 -3.15 -7.28
C ILE A 39 -18.30 -4.41 -7.93
N SER A 40 -17.35 -4.22 -8.83
CA SER A 40 -16.66 -5.33 -9.50
C SER A 40 -15.20 -4.97 -9.78
N TYR A 41 -14.38 -5.99 -9.81
CA TYR A 41 -12.97 -5.94 -10.14
C TYR A 41 -12.72 -6.63 -11.48
N ALA A 42 -11.71 -6.14 -12.22
CA ALA A 42 -11.18 -6.86 -13.36
C ALA A 42 -9.98 -7.70 -12.90
N THR A 43 -9.98 -9.00 -13.23
CA THR A 43 -8.82 -9.87 -12.97
C THR A 43 -7.72 -9.60 -13.99
N ILE A 44 -6.47 -9.71 -13.55
CA ILE A 44 -5.30 -9.65 -14.44
C ILE A 44 -4.76 -11.08 -14.61
N PRO A 45 -4.59 -11.57 -15.86
CA PRO A 45 -4.00 -12.88 -16.11
C PRO A 45 -2.58 -12.96 -15.57
N ARG A 46 -2.23 -14.08 -14.91
CA ARG A 46 -0.87 -14.24 -14.39
C ARG A 46 0.19 -14.21 -15.48
N SER A 47 -0.10 -14.81 -16.65
CA SER A 47 0.84 -14.78 -17.78
C SER A 47 1.15 -13.36 -18.27
N LEU A 48 0.19 -12.43 -18.15
CA LEU A 48 0.42 -11.02 -18.47
C LEU A 48 1.39 -10.38 -17.47
N LEU A 49 1.17 -10.57 -16.17
CA LEU A 49 2.07 -10.05 -15.13
C LEU A 49 3.47 -10.66 -15.24
N GLU A 50 3.57 -11.98 -15.43
CA GLU A 50 4.85 -12.68 -15.61
C GLU A 50 5.59 -12.17 -16.86
N GLY A 51 4.86 -11.91 -17.96
CA GLY A 51 5.42 -11.27 -19.15
C GLY A 51 6.01 -9.89 -18.87
N LEU A 52 5.33 -9.07 -18.05
CA LEU A 52 5.84 -7.76 -17.61
C LEU A 52 7.09 -7.90 -16.74
N PHE A 53 7.10 -8.87 -15.81
CA PHE A 53 8.25 -9.15 -14.96
C PHE A 53 9.49 -9.54 -15.79
N ILE A 54 9.32 -10.42 -16.77
CA ILE A 54 10.40 -10.83 -17.67
C ILE A 54 10.93 -9.63 -18.47
N GLN A 55 10.05 -8.80 -19.01
CA GLN A 55 10.45 -7.62 -19.79
C GLN A 55 11.18 -6.59 -18.92
N GLY A 56 10.64 -6.27 -17.73
CA GLY A 56 11.29 -5.34 -16.81
C GLY A 56 12.64 -5.85 -16.33
N ASN A 57 12.77 -7.14 -16.01
CA ASN A 57 14.04 -7.72 -15.58
C ASN A 57 15.11 -7.69 -16.70
N LYS A 58 14.72 -7.85 -17.97
CA LYS A 58 15.62 -7.64 -19.12
C LYS A 58 16.14 -6.20 -19.23
N LEU A 59 15.39 -5.23 -18.69
CA LEU A 59 15.78 -3.82 -18.60
C LEU A 59 16.48 -3.48 -17.28
N GLY A 60 16.74 -4.47 -16.42
CA GLY A 60 17.34 -4.27 -15.09
C GLY A 60 16.39 -3.71 -14.04
N LEU A 61 15.08 -3.66 -14.32
CA LEU A 61 14.05 -3.23 -13.37
C LEU A 61 13.70 -4.35 -12.38
N LYS A 62 13.21 -3.93 -11.21
CA LYS A 62 12.65 -4.81 -10.19
C LYS A 62 11.26 -4.33 -9.79
N PHE A 63 10.42 -5.25 -9.35
CA PHE A 63 8.99 -5.01 -9.09
C PHE A 63 8.68 -5.16 -7.61
N LEU A 64 8.13 -4.10 -7.00
CA LEU A 64 7.42 -4.19 -5.73
C LEU A 64 5.95 -4.50 -6.06
N LEU A 65 5.43 -5.59 -5.53
CA LEU A 65 4.02 -5.93 -5.66
C LEU A 65 3.27 -5.34 -4.49
N ASP A 66 2.24 -4.56 -4.77
CA ASP A 66 1.42 -3.91 -3.75
C ASP A 66 -0.02 -4.44 -3.82
N LEU A 67 -0.51 -4.94 -2.68
CA LEU A 67 -1.89 -5.36 -2.51
C LEU A 67 -2.72 -4.12 -2.20
N HIS A 68 -3.11 -3.43 -3.26
CA HIS A 68 -3.67 -2.09 -3.16
C HIS A 68 -5.15 -2.04 -2.76
N ALA A 69 -5.92 -3.07 -3.09
CA ALA A 69 -7.36 -3.11 -2.85
C ALA A 69 -7.78 -4.44 -2.23
N PHE A 70 -8.68 -4.36 -1.25
CA PHE A 70 -9.20 -5.51 -0.52
C PHE A 70 -10.72 -5.59 -0.61
N PRO A 71 -11.30 -6.79 -0.52
CA PRO A 71 -12.75 -6.99 -0.43
C PRO A 71 -13.42 -6.07 0.60
N GLY A 72 -14.46 -5.36 0.19
CA GLY A 72 -15.18 -4.41 1.03
C GLY A 72 -14.39 -3.13 1.38
N GLY A 73 -13.22 -2.88 0.79
CA GLY A 73 -12.44 -1.66 0.93
C GLY A 73 -11.76 -1.48 2.30
N SER A 74 -10.44 -1.44 2.33
CA SER A 74 -9.63 -1.24 3.54
C SER A 74 -9.43 0.23 3.94
N SER A 75 -9.75 1.18 3.06
CA SER A 75 -9.45 2.61 3.17
C SER A 75 -10.63 3.44 2.68
N ASP A 76 -10.80 4.72 3.01
CA ASP A 76 -11.91 5.52 2.43
C ASP A 76 -11.50 6.26 1.14
N GLY A 77 -12.45 6.79 0.38
CA GLY A 77 -12.18 7.51 -0.86
C GLY A 77 -11.82 6.60 -2.04
N THR A 78 -11.17 7.15 -3.06
CA THR A 78 -10.84 6.43 -4.30
C THR A 78 -9.72 5.40 -4.15
N TYR A 79 -9.12 5.27 -2.97
CA TYR A 79 -7.92 4.47 -2.70
C TYR A 79 -8.19 2.98 -2.46
N ASN A 80 -9.46 2.54 -2.42
CA ASN A 80 -9.84 1.22 -1.87
C ASN A 80 -10.52 0.25 -2.86
N GLY A 81 -10.74 0.68 -4.10
CA GLY A 81 -11.39 -0.11 -5.16
C GLY A 81 -12.91 -0.30 -5.05
N ILE A 82 -13.60 0.27 -4.04
CA ILE A 82 -15.06 0.16 -3.85
C ILE A 82 -15.81 1.51 -3.91
N TYR A 83 -15.11 2.62 -4.11
CA TYR A 83 -15.71 3.96 -4.17
C TYR A 83 -16.88 4.03 -5.17
N PRO A 84 -18.02 4.67 -4.83
CA PRO A 84 -18.29 5.51 -3.66
C PRO A 84 -18.85 4.76 -2.43
N SER A 85 -18.72 3.43 -2.38
CA SER A 85 -19.19 2.65 -1.23
C SER A 85 -18.30 2.86 -0.01
N LYS A 86 -18.87 2.71 1.19
CA LYS A 86 -18.16 2.89 2.45
C LYS A 86 -17.22 1.70 2.73
N PRO A 87 -16.06 1.91 3.38
CA PRO A 87 -15.18 0.83 3.78
C PRO A 87 -15.85 -0.04 4.86
N VAL A 88 -15.80 -1.35 4.68
CA VAL A 88 -16.36 -2.34 5.61
C VAL A 88 -15.40 -3.48 5.95
N PHE A 89 -14.21 -3.51 5.32
CA PHE A 89 -13.17 -4.53 5.53
C PHE A 89 -12.90 -4.84 7.01
N TRP A 90 -12.88 -3.80 7.85
CA TRP A 90 -12.48 -3.91 9.24
C TRP A 90 -13.55 -4.52 10.16
N ARG A 91 -14.83 -4.49 9.79
CA ARG A 91 -15.92 -4.83 10.73
C ARG A 91 -16.93 -5.83 10.19
N GLU A 92 -16.98 -5.99 8.88
CA GLU A 92 -17.96 -6.86 8.26
C GLU A 92 -17.39 -8.25 7.94
N SER A 93 -18.30 -9.12 7.55
CA SER A 93 -18.00 -10.50 7.19
C SER A 93 -18.72 -10.86 5.90
N VAL A 94 -18.19 -11.84 5.20
CA VAL A 94 -18.73 -12.32 3.93
C VAL A 94 -18.98 -13.81 4.00
N GLN A 95 -19.99 -14.25 3.23
CA GLN A 95 -20.23 -15.65 2.97
C GLN A 95 -20.05 -15.89 1.48
N LEU A 96 -19.07 -16.70 1.11
CA LEU A 96 -18.72 -16.96 -0.28
C LEU A 96 -19.24 -18.33 -0.71
N GLY A 97 -20.35 -18.34 -1.44
CA GLY A 97 -21.04 -19.57 -1.82
C GLY A 97 -21.56 -20.32 -0.58
N SER A 98 -21.25 -21.60 -0.47
CA SER A 98 -21.68 -22.44 0.65
C SER A 98 -20.64 -22.58 1.77
N SER A 99 -19.68 -21.67 1.84
CA SER A 99 -18.64 -21.66 2.86
C SER A 99 -19.17 -21.06 4.18
N PRO A 100 -18.52 -21.33 5.32
CA PRO A 100 -18.76 -20.57 6.54
C PRO A 100 -18.56 -19.06 6.30
N ARG A 101 -19.26 -18.25 7.08
CA ARG A 101 -19.06 -16.80 7.08
C ARG A 101 -17.71 -16.51 7.75
N ILE A 102 -16.86 -15.75 7.08
CA ILE A 102 -15.55 -15.32 7.56
C ILE A 102 -15.49 -13.79 7.62
N SER A 103 -14.67 -13.23 8.50
CA SER A 103 -14.45 -11.78 8.50
C SER A 103 -13.76 -11.34 7.22
N LEU A 104 -13.98 -10.09 6.80
CA LEU A 104 -13.26 -9.53 5.66
C LEU A 104 -11.75 -9.39 5.95
N GLN A 105 -11.38 -9.15 7.22
CA GLN A 105 -10.00 -9.21 7.71
C GLN A 105 -9.35 -10.58 7.47
N GLU A 106 -10.04 -11.66 7.84
CA GLU A 106 -9.58 -13.03 7.58
C GLU A 106 -9.42 -13.27 6.09
N ALA A 107 -10.43 -12.88 5.28
CA ALA A 107 -10.34 -12.94 3.82
C ALA A 107 -9.14 -12.16 3.26
N GLY A 108 -8.77 -11.03 3.87
CA GLY A 108 -7.58 -10.26 3.53
C GLY A 108 -6.27 -11.02 3.79
N LEU A 109 -6.09 -11.62 4.97
CA LEU A 109 -4.89 -12.40 5.29
C LEU A 109 -4.72 -13.58 4.32
N LEU A 110 -5.84 -14.16 3.93
CA LEU A 110 -5.89 -15.22 2.95
C LEU A 110 -5.44 -14.76 1.54
N ILE A 111 -5.75 -13.51 1.15
CA ILE A 111 -5.20 -12.89 -0.06
C ILE A 111 -3.68 -12.74 0.03
N VAL A 112 -3.18 -12.25 1.16
CA VAL A 112 -1.73 -12.11 1.43
C VAL A 112 -1.04 -13.47 1.31
N GLU A 113 -1.58 -14.50 1.97
CA GLU A 113 -1.04 -15.87 1.92
C GLU A 113 -1.04 -16.43 0.49
N ALA A 114 -2.07 -16.14 -0.32
CA ALA A 114 -2.10 -16.47 -1.74
C ALA A 114 -0.96 -15.78 -2.49
N ALA A 115 -0.86 -14.45 -2.36
CA ALA A 115 0.16 -13.66 -3.05
C ALA A 115 1.56 -14.20 -2.76
N ILE A 116 1.87 -14.47 -1.49
CA ILE A 116 3.14 -15.08 -1.06
C ILE A 116 3.39 -16.39 -1.80
N LYS A 117 2.47 -17.35 -1.71
CA LYS A 117 2.65 -18.67 -2.33
C LYS A 117 2.69 -18.62 -3.86
N TRP A 118 2.05 -17.63 -4.48
CA TRP A 118 2.20 -17.42 -5.91
C TRP A 118 3.61 -17.03 -6.27
N ILE A 119 4.16 -16.04 -5.56
CA ILE A 119 5.51 -15.55 -5.79
C ILE A 119 6.53 -16.68 -5.55
N GLU A 120 6.36 -17.46 -4.48
CA GLU A 120 7.20 -18.63 -4.19
C GLU A 120 7.21 -19.64 -5.35
N GLY A 121 6.05 -19.80 -6.00
CA GLY A 121 5.84 -20.73 -7.12
C GLY A 121 6.19 -20.18 -8.50
N LEU A 122 6.66 -18.93 -8.61
CA LEU A 122 7.15 -18.38 -9.88
C LEU A 122 8.45 -19.09 -10.30
N ASP A 123 8.62 -19.25 -11.61
CA ASP A 123 9.88 -19.68 -12.20
C ASP A 123 11.01 -18.73 -11.79
N ASP A 124 12.21 -19.27 -11.58
CA ASP A 124 13.33 -18.52 -10.99
C ASP A 124 13.68 -17.24 -11.77
N ASP A 125 13.58 -17.26 -13.10
CA ASP A 125 13.86 -16.09 -13.93
C ASP A 125 12.81 -14.99 -13.79
N VAL A 126 11.54 -15.36 -13.59
CA VAL A 126 10.46 -14.42 -13.31
C VAL A 126 10.58 -13.89 -11.89
N LYS A 127 10.84 -14.78 -10.94
CA LYS A 127 10.98 -14.48 -9.52
C LYS A 127 12.10 -13.47 -9.24
N LYS A 128 13.23 -13.57 -9.95
CA LYS A 128 14.33 -12.58 -9.87
C LYS A 128 13.88 -11.15 -10.15
N ALA A 129 12.80 -10.94 -10.90
CA ALA A 129 12.25 -9.62 -11.17
C ALA A 129 11.51 -9.04 -9.96
N VAL A 130 10.96 -9.89 -9.09
CA VAL A 130 10.16 -9.46 -7.94
C VAL A 130 11.09 -9.08 -6.79
N TYR A 131 11.01 -7.82 -6.35
CA TYR A 131 11.83 -7.26 -5.28
C TYR A 131 11.20 -7.46 -3.90
N GLY A 132 9.88 -7.32 -3.82
CA GLY A 132 9.18 -7.34 -2.56
C GLY A 132 7.66 -7.36 -2.72
N LEU A 133 7.00 -7.40 -1.57
CA LEU A 133 5.55 -7.42 -1.44
C LEU A 133 5.14 -6.42 -0.35
N SER A 134 4.16 -5.56 -0.63
CA SER A 134 3.39 -4.87 0.40
C SER A 134 2.12 -5.66 0.70
N PRO A 135 1.88 -6.04 1.97
CA PRO A 135 0.70 -6.83 2.32
C PRO A 135 -0.60 -6.03 2.25
N MET A 136 -0.55 -4.69 2.35
CA MET A 136 -1.70 -3.82 2.18
C MET A 136 -1.25 -2.37 1.97
N ASN A 137 -1.79 -1.72 0.95
CA ASN A 137 -1.63 -0.29 0.75
C ASN A 137 -2.43 0.54 1.76
N GLU A 138 -1.78 1.52 2.37
CA GLU A 138 -2.37 2.58 3.22
C GLU A 138 -3.58 2.12 4.06
N PRO A 139 -3.43 1.10 4.93
CA PRO A 139 -4.52 0.48 5.65
C PRO A 139 -5.31 1.52 6.48
N ALA A 140 -6.64 1.53 6.31
CA ALA A 140 -7.54 2.45 7.00
C ALA A 140 -7.30 3.94 6.71
N HIS A 141 -6.79 4.28 5.51
CA HIS A 141 -6.62 5.67 5.09
C HIS A 141 -7.90 6.51 5.35
N LEU A 142 -7.74 7.67 5.99
CA LEU A 142 -8.77 8.60 6.47
C LEU A 142 -9.64 8.14 7.66
N ALA A 143 -9.47 6.93 8.20
CA ALA A 143 -10.25 6.49 9.35
C ALA A 143 -10.09 7.41 10.57
N GLY A 144 -8.86 7.92 10.80
CA GLY A 144 -8.53 8.79 11.93
C GLY A 144 -9.22 10.16 11.90
N PHE A 145 -9.77 10.57 10.75
CA PHE A 145 -10.50 11.83 10.59
C PHE A 145 -12.02 11.65 10.65
N GLN A 146 -12.52 10.43 10.76
CA GLN A 146 -13.96 10.15 10.76
C GLN A 146 -14.52 9.94 12.17
N ASN A 147 -15.76 10.41 12.36
CA ASN A 147 -16.52 10.17 13.58
C ASN A 147 -17.96 9.76 13.23
N PRO A 148 -18.36 8.49 13.43
CA PRO A 148 -17.54 7.40 13.98
C PRO A 148 -16.45 6.96 13.00
N THR A 149 -15.28 6.53 13.53
CA THR A 149 -14.26 5.89 12.70
C THR A 149 -14.79 4.55 12.14
N PHE A 150 -14.37 4.18 10.92
CA PHE A 150 -14.65 2.87 10.33
C PHE A 150 -13.61 1.80 10.68
N ALA A 151 -12.46 2.18 11.26
CA ALA A 151 -11.40 1.27 11.69
C ALA A 151 -10.68 1.83 12.94
N HIS A 152 -10.48 1.01 13.96
CA HIS A 152 -9.66 1.40 15.11
C HIS A 152 -8.17 1.12 14.84
N PRO A 153 -7.25 2.00 15.29
CA PRO A 153 -5.81 1.77 15.15
C PRO A 153 -5.34 0.38 15.59
N ASP A 154 -5.88 -0.15 16.69
CA ASP A 154 -5.48 -1.47 17.20
C ASP A 154 -5.90 -2.60 16.24
N GLU A 155 -7.07 -2.50 15.61
CA GLU A 155 -7.53 -3.49 14.61
C GLU A 155 -6.58 -3.51 13.41
N VAL A 156 -6.16 -2.31 12.96
CA VAL A 156 -5.21 -2.15 11.86
C VAL A 156 -3.85 -2.76 12.20
N LEU A 157 -3.29 -2.41 13.36
CA LEU A 157 -1.96 -2.87 13.77
C LEU A 157 -1.90 -4.37 14.07
N VAL A 158 -2.98 -4.96 14.61
CA VAL A 158 -3.09 -6.42 14.80
C VAL A 158 -3.10 -7.12 13.45
N TRP A 159 -3.93 -6.68 12.51
CA TRP A 159 -4.01 -7.28 11.19
C TRP A 159 -2.67 -7.23 10.44
N LEU A 160 -1.97 -6.09 10.50
CA LEU A 160 -0.65 -5.92 9.88
C LEU A 160 0.42 -6.80 10.52
N ALA A 161 0.34 -7.05 11.84
CA ALA A 161 1.24 -7.97 12.52
C ALA A 161 1.02 -9.41 12.04
N GLU A 162 -0.24 -9.84 11.90
CA GLU A 162 -0.57 -11.16 11.36
C GLU A 162 -0.10 -11.32 9.90
N ALA A 163 -0.27 -10.30 9.06
CA ALA A 163 0.26 -10.29 7.70
C ALA A 163 1.80 -10.34 7.67
N THR A 164 2.46 -9.66 8.62
CA THR A 164 3.92 -9.72 8.79
C THR A 164 4.38 -11.13 9.14
N ASP A 165 3.68 -11.82 10.03
CA ASP A 165 3.99 -13.20 10.39
C ASP A 165 3.82 -14.16 9.22
N LEU A 166 2.82 -13.96 8.35
CA LEU A 166 2.69 -14.74 7.11
C LEU A 166 3.92 -14.57 6.21
N PHE A 167 4.40 -13.34 6.01
CA PHE A 167 5.59 -13.07 5.20
C PHE A 167 6.84 -13.65 5.83
N LYS A 168 7.05 -13.41 7.13
CA LYS A 168 8.19 -13.87 7.90
C LYS A 168 8.37 -15.39 7.88
N ASN A 169 7.25 -16.13 7.95
CA ASN A 169 7.25 -17.58 7.95
C ASN A 169 7.21 -18.20 6.54
N SER A 170 7.30 -17.38 5.48
CA SER A 170 7.38 -17.83 4.10
C SER A 170 8.83 -18.09 3.65
N LYS A 171 8.99 -18.71 2.48
CA LYS A 171 10.30 -18.88 1.83
C LYS A 171 10.83 -17.59 1.21
N LEU A 172 10.00 -16.54 1.12
CA LEU A 172 10.38 -15.29 0.45
C LEU A 172 11.51 -14.57 1.19
N VAL A 173 11.53 -14.64 2.52
CA VAL A 173 12.62 -14.07 3.34
C VAL A 173 13.96 -14.72 3.01
N ASP A 174 14.01 -16.06 2.97
CA ASP A 174 15.22 -16.81 2.61
C ASP A 174 15.66 -16.59 1.16
N GLN A 175 14.72 -16.18 0.30
CA GLN A 175 14.97 -15.81 -1.10
C GLN A 175 15.39 -14.35 -1.27
N GLY A 176 15.55 -13.60 -0.17
CA GLY A 176 16.00 -12.21 -0.17
C GLY A 176 14.93 -11.20 -0.60
N MET A 177 13.66 -11.60 -0.66
CA MET A 177 12.57 -10.67 -0.92
C MET A 177 12.24 -9.85 0.32
N LYS A 178 11.76 -8.63 0.08
CA LYS A 178 11.45 -7.66 1.12
C LYS A 178 9.95 -7.50 1.33
N MET A 179 9.55 -7.25 2.58
CA MET A 179 8.20 -6.82 2.90
C MET A 179 8.19 -5.30 3.06
N TYR A 180 7.30 -4.62 2.35
CA TYR A 180 7.10 -3.18 2.44
C TYR A 180 5.87 -2.89 3.29
N MET A 181 6.10 -2.49 4.54
CA MET A 181 5.04 -2.17 5.47
C MET A 181 4.57 -0.73 5.26
N GLN A 182 3.52 -0.56 4.46
CA GLN A 182 2.92 0.74 4.16
C GLN A 182 1.91 1.09 5.25
N VAL A 183 2.22 2.10 6.07
CA VAL A 183 1.30 2.60 7.11
C VAL A 183 1.19 4.11 6.97
N ILE A 184 -0.05 4.60 6.96
CA ILE A 184 -0.33 6.03 6.76
C ILE A 184 -0.88 6.69 8.03
N GLU A 185 -0.46 7.94 8.27
CA GLU A 185 -0.84 8.73 9.43
C GLU A 185 -2.35 9.00 9.53
N THR A 186 -3.04 9.10 8.39
CA THR A 186 -4.48 9.42 8.32
C THR A 186 -5.39 8.32 8.87
N ALA A 187 -4.86 7.12 9.12
CA ALA A 187 -5.57 6.04 9.81
C ALA A 187 -5.66 6.25 11.33
N PHE A 188 -4.88 7.18 11.89
CA PHE A 188 -4.68 7.32 13.34
C PHE A 188 -5.27 8.64 13.86
N PRO A 189 -6.24 8.61 14.78
CA PRO A 189 -6.92 9.81 15.26
C PRO A 189 -5.99 10.68 16.12
N GLY A 190 -6.18 12.00 16.04
CA GLY A 190 -5.50 12.95 16.93
C GLY A 190 -3.97 12.93 16.84
N GLY A 191 -3.39 12.46 15.73
CA GLY A 191 -1.95 12.38 15.55
C GLY A 191 -1.27 11.26 16.34
N SER A 192 -2.01 10.23 16.76
CA SER A 192 -1.45 9.11 17.53
C SER A 192 -0.49 8.20 16.75
N PHE A 193 -0.29 8.44 15.44
CA PHE A 193 0.62 7.67 14.59
C PHE A 193 2.03 7.56 15.21
N ASN A 194 2.65 8.70 15.54
CA ASN A 194 4.04 8.74 16.03
C ASN A 194 4.22 8.14 17.43
N SER A 195 3.15 8.03 18.24
CA SER A 195 3.23 7.38 19.55
C SER A 195 2.96 5.87 19.49
N MET A 196 2.14 5.42 18.54
CA MET A 196 1.72 4.01 18.43
C MET A 196 2.60 3.21 17.48
N VAL A 197 2.78 3.68 16.25
CA VAL A 197 3.31 2.89 15.14
C VAL A 197 4.81 2.57 15.28
N PRO A 198 5.69 3.49 15.71
CA PRO A 198 7.10 3.17 15.90
C PRO A 198 7.34 2.08 16.96
N SER A 199 6.60 2.15 18.06
CA SER A 199 6.67 1.16 19.14
C SER A 199 6.13 -0.19 18.69
N TRP A 200 4.99 -0.20 17.99
CA TRP A 200 4.43 -1.41 17.39
C TRP A 200 5.41 -2.05 16.40
N TRP A 201 6.00 -1.28 15.49
CA TRP A 201 6.93 -1.80 14.49
C TRP A 201 8.13 -2.52 15.12
N LYS A 202 8.68 -1.94 16.21
CA LYS A 202 9.79 -2.51 16.97
C LYS A 202 9.40 -3.77 17.75
N ASN A 203 8.13 -3.94 18.10
CA ASN A 203 7.62 -5.13 18.77
C ASN A 203 7.28 -6.25 17.77
N THR A 204 6.78 -5.89 16.59
CA THR A 204 6.40 -6.84 15.53
C THR A 204 7.62 -7.40 14.79
N THR A 205 8.71 -6.62 14.70
CA THR A 205 9.94 -7.01 14.00
C THR A 205 11.15 -6.99 14.93
N SER A 206 12.11 -7.90 14.71
CA SER A 206 13.41 -7.77 15.35
C SER A 206 14.28 -6.73 14.64
N LYS A 207 15.33 -6.24 15.32
CA LYS A 207 16.33 -5.36 14.67
C LYS A 207 16.92 -6.00 13.40
N LYS A 208 17.23 -7.30 13.46
CA LYS A 208 17.75 -8.07 12.32
C LYS A 208 16.75 -8.08 11.16
N ASP A 209 15.46 -8.26 11.45
CA ASP A 209 14.41 -8.25 10.42
C ASP A 209 14.41 -6.90 9.68
N ARG A 210 14.43 -5.79 10.43
CA ARG A 210 14.46 -4.42 9.88
C ARG A 210 15.72 -4.10 9.10
N GLU A 211 16.85 -4.73 9.41
CA GLU A 211 18.10 -4.57 8.67
C GLU A 211 18.15 -5.42 7.40
N THR A 212 17.29 -6.42 7.25
CA THR A 212 17.40 -7.45 6.19
C THR A 212 16.23 -7.47 5.22
N TRP A 213 15.01 -7.73 5.68
CA TRP A 213 13.85 -7.98 4.83
C TRP A 213 12.65 -7.08 5.14
N ALA A 214 12.54 -6.55 6.35
CA ALA A 214 11.40 -5.74 6.77
C ALA A 214 11.68 -4.26 6.50
N VAL A 215 10.97 -3.68 5.54
CA VAL A 215 11.09 -2.27 5.13
C VAL A 215 9.88 -1.52 5.65
N PHE A 216 10.10 -0.46 6.41
CA PHE A 216 9.02 0.46 6.76
C PHE A 216 8.82 1.46 5.64
N ASP A 217 7.61 1.59 5.12
CA ASP A 217 7.31 2.42 3.95
C ASP A 217 6.31 3.52 4.34
N MET A 218 6.77 4.77 4.28
CA MET A 218 5.94 5.94 4.57
C MET A 218 5.69 6.72 3.29
N HIS A 219 4.41 6.82 2.93
CA HIS A 219 3.97 7.65 1.81
C HIS A 219 3.95 9.10 2.24
N TRP A 220 4.53 9.97 1.43
CA TRP A 220 4.57 11.39 1.75
C TRP A 220 4.31 12.24 0.52
N TYR A 221 3.26 13.03 0.63
CA TYR A 221 2.80 13.85 -0.45
C TYR A 221 2.85 15.33 -0.07
N THR A 222 3.58 16.09 -0.85
CA THR A 222 3.92 17.49 -0.57
C THR A 222 2.71 18.41 -0.56
N ALA A 223 1.76 18.11 -1.44
CA ALA A 223 0.45 18.75 -1.52
C ALA A 223 -0.38 18.62 -0.23
N TRP A 224 0.06 17.82 0.75
CA TRP A 224 -0.60 17.73 2.06
C TRP A 224 0.39 17.88 3.22
N GLY A 225 1.68 17.63 2.99
CA GLY A 225 2.75 17.70 3.99
C GLY A 225 3.45 19.06 4.12
N THR A 226 3.06 20.08 3.37
CA THR A 226 3.71 21.41 3.41
C THR A 226 2.69 22.54 3.53
N LYS A 227 3.10 23.64 4.16
CA LYS A 227 2.25 24.85 4.30
C LYS A 227 1.82 25.43 2.95
N ALA A 228 2.65 25.25 1.91
CA ALA A 228 2.39 25.70 0.55
C ALA A 228 1.10 25.16 -0.07
N ALA A 229 0.54 24.08 0.48
CA ALA A 229 -0.64 23.45 -0.09
C ALA A 229 -1.96 23.84 0.57
N LEU A 230 -1.93 24.53 1.73
CA LEU A 230 -3.10 24.61 2.63
C LEU A 230 -3.75 25.99 2.77
N LEU A 231 -3.17 27.07 2.23
CA LEU A 231 -3.70 28.43 2.46
C LEU A 231 -3.87 29.25 1.17
N PRO A 232 -5.05 29.87 0.95
CA PRO A 232 -5.24 30.86 -0.12
C PRO A 232 -4.22 32.00 0.02
N GLY A 233 -3.38 32.19 -1.01
CA GLY A 233 -2.29 33.19 -1.01
C GLY A 233 -0.91 32.67 -0.63
N GLU A 234 -0.80 31.45 -0.07
CA GLU A 234 0.49 30.78 0.19
C GLU A 234 0.79 29.65 -0.80
N ALA A 235 -0.12 29.41 -1.75
CA ALA A 235 0.09 28.49 -2.86
C ALA A 235 1.40 28.82 -3.59
N VAL A 236 2.23 27.80 -3.82
CA VAL A 236 3.39 27.92 -4.71
C VAL A 236 2.85 28.10 -6.13
N LEU A 237 2.78 29.36 -6.55
CA LEU A 237 2.46 29.75 -7.92
C LEU A 237 3.69 29.57 -8.81
N CYS A 238 3.48 29.14 -10.05
CA CYS A 238 4.58 29.02 -11.02
C CYS A 238 5.28 30.34 -11.35
N SER A 239 4.68 31.48 -11.02
CA SER A 239 5.27 32.80 -11.24
C SER A 239 6.32 33.18 -10.19
N ARG A 240 6.47 32.42 -9.10
CA ARG A 240 7.48 32.71 -8.07
C ARG A 240 8.87 32.24 -8.51
N PRO A 241 9.94 32.93 -8.12
CA PRO A 241 11.31 32.45 -8.31
C PRO A 241 11.52 31.06 -7.71
N LEU A 242 12.29 30.22 -8.41
CA LEU A 242 12.51 28.81 -8.03
C LEU A 242 13.15 28.67 -6.64
N ASP A 243 14.09 29.56 -6.30
CA ASP A 243 14.77 29.59 -5.02
C ASP A 243 13.81 29.87 -3.86
N GLU A 244 12.89 30.82 -4.01
CA GLU A 244 11.85 31.07 -3.01
C GLU A 244 10.92 29.86 -2.82
N ILE A 245 10.56 29.19 -3.92
CA ILE A 245 9.70 28.01 -3.88
C ILE A 245 10.39 26.87 -3.12
N VAL A 246 11.67 26.63 -3.43
CA VAL A 246 12.47 25.61 -2.75
C VAL A 246 12.61 25.94 -1.27
N GLU A 247 12.79 27.22 -0.91
CA GLU A 247 12.86 27.66 0.49
C GLU A 247 11.58 27.37 1.26
N VAL A 248 10.40 27.69 0.69
CA VAL A 248 9.09 27.47 1.34
C VAL A 248 8.81 25.98 1.57
N LEU A 249 9.17 25.12 0.63
CA LEU A 249 8.86 23.69 0.68
C LEU A 249 9.87 22.88 1.51
N THR A 250 11.13 23.32 1.56
CA THR A 250 12.22 22.59 2.22
C THR A 250 11.93 22.20 3.67
N PRO A 251 11.38 23.07 4.54
CA PRO A 251 11.10 22.72 5.93
C PRO A 251 10.19 21.50 6.10
N GLY A 252 9.16 21.34 5.25
CA GLY A 252 8.25 20.19 5.32
C GLY A 252 8.93 18.90 4.87
N ILE A 253 9.69 18.93 3.78
CA ILE A 253 10.44 17.77 3.28
C ILE A 253 11.48 17.31 4.32
N VAL A 254 12.26 18.24 4.85
CA VAL A 254 13.32 17.94 5.82
C VAL A 254 12.71 17.51 7.15
N GLY A 255 11.61 18.14 7.57
CA GLY A 255 10.86 17.76 8.76
C GLY A 255 10.33 16.33 8.67
N PHE A 256 9.71 15.97 7.54
CA PHE A 256 9.27 14.60 7.28
C PHE A 256 10.44 13.63 7.32
N ALA A 257 11.50 13.86 6.53
CA ALA A 257 12.62 12.94 6.44
C ALA A 257 13.32 12.73 7.79
N LYS A 258 13.49 13.80 8.59
CA LYS A 258 14.05 13.73 9.94
C LYS A 258 13.14 12.95 10.88
N SER A 259 11.84 13.24 10.87
CA SER A 259 10.86 12.50 11.69
C SER A 259 10.84 11.02 11.34
N PHE A 260 10.89 10.69 10.05
CA PHE A 260 10.95 9.32 9.58
C PHE A 260 12.23 8.63 10.07
N GLU A 261 13.37 9.32 9.97
CA GLU A 261 14.66 8.79 10.43
C GLU A 261 14.71 8.56 11.95
N GLU A 262 14.14 9.47 12.75
CA GLU A 262 14.14 9.40 14.21
C GLU A 262 13.22 8.29 14.75
N ASN A 263 12.08 8.05 14.09
CA ASN A 263 11.07 7.12 14.58
C ASN A 263 11.31 5.68 14.10
N PHE A 264 11.87 5.49 12.90
CA PHE A 264 11.99 4.18 12.27
C PHE A 264 13.46 3.84 11.96
N ASP A 265 13.96 2.76 12.56
CA ASP A 265 15.28 2.20 12.34
C ASP A 265 15.27 1.09 11.27
N GLY A 266 16.44 0.81 10.70
CA GLY A 266 16.59 -0.20 9.64
C GLY A 266 16.22 0.32 8.26
N GLN A 267 15.72 -0.57 7.41
CA GLN A 267 15.36 -0.26 6.04
C GLN A 267 14.07 0.55 5.98
N ARG A 268 14.12 1.64 5.21
CA ARG A 268 13.01 2.57 5.02
C ARG A 268 12.76 2.81 3.54
N ALA A 269 11.52 3.11 3.19
CA ALA A 269 11.13 3.52 1.86
C ALA A 269 10.07 4.63 1.90
N THR A 270 10.03 5.38 0.80
CA THR A 270 8.90 6.23 0.44
C THR A 270 8.53 5.84 -0.98
N SER A 271 7.72 4.79 -1.11
CA SER A 271 7.35 4.25 -2.43
C SER A 271 6.29 5.09 -3.13
N GLU A 272 5.47 5.83 -2.37
CA GLU A 272 4.57 6.85 -2.90
C GLU A 272 4.93 8.24 -2.41
N PHE A 273 5.06 9.15 -3.39
CA PHE A 273 5.28 10.56 -3.18
C PHE A 273 4.88 11.31 -4.45
N SER A 274 4.67 12.62 -4.34
CA SER A 274 4.37 13.45 -5.50
C SER A 274 5.19 14.74 -5.50
N ALA A 275 5.30 15.33 -6.68
CA ALA A 275 5.85 16.67 -6.84
C ALA A 275 4.79 17.77 -6.87
N SER A 276 3.53 17.43 -6.60
CA SER A 276 2.45 18.40 -6.70
C SER A 276 2.59 19.46 -5.62
N THR A 277 2.53 20.73 -6.02
CA THR A 277 2.65 21.85 -5.08
C THR A 277 1.32 22.20 -4.40
N ASN A 278 0.21 21.61 -4.86
CA ASN A 278 -1.12 21.78 -4.29
C ASN A 278 -1.97 20.52 -4.48
N ALA A 279 -2.99 20.32 -3.64
CA ALA A 279 -3.94 19.21 -3.78
C ALA A 279 -4.96 19.46 -4.91
N ASP A 280 -5.26 20.72 -5.23
CA ASP A 280 -6.06 21.09 -6.40
C ASP A 280 -5.17 21.21 -7.64
N ALA A 281 -5.39 20.32 -8.61
CA ALA A 281 -4.65 20.29 -9.86
C ALA A 281 -4.83 21.57 -10.71
N LEU A 282 -5.91 22.34 -10.51
CA LEU A 282 -6.12 23.62 -11.19
C LEU A 282 -5.26 24.74 -10.59
N VAL A 283 -4.77 24.56 -9.36
CA VAL A 283 -3.94 25.51 -8.63
C VAL A 283 -2.47 25.07 -8.62
N ALA A 284 -2.21 23.76 -8.67
CA ALA A 284 -0.88 23.19 -8.62
C ALA A 284 0.02 23.73 -9.74
N CYS A 285 1.28 24.00 -9.39
CA CYS A 285 2.27 24.41 -10.36
C CYS A 285 2.84 23.20 -11.11
N SER A 286 2.71 23.21 -12.43
CA SER A 286 3.19 22.15 -13.33
C SER A 286 4.51 22.48 -14.03
N ASP A 287 5.18 23.58 -13.65
CA ASP A 287 6.48 23.93 -14.20
C ASP A 287 7.51 22.82 -13.95
N THR A 288 8.22 22.43 -15.00
CA THR A 288 9.14 21.28 -14.97
C THR A 288 10.38 21.56 -14.11
N ALA A 289 10.87 22.80 -14.07
CA ALA A 289 12.03 23.15 -13.26
C ALA A 289 11.68 23.07 -11.77
N ILE A 290 10.50 23.57 -11.39
CA ILE A 290 9.96 23.50 -10.02
C ILE A 290 9.78 22.04 -9.59
N THR A 291 9.00 21.27 -10.35
CA THR A 291 8.74 19.86 -10.03
C THR A 291 10.03 19.03 -9.98
N LYS A 292 10.99 19.25 -10.87
CA LYS A 292 12.29 18.57 -10.86
C LYS A 292 13.14 18.94 -9.63
N ALA A 293 13.27 20.23 -9.33
CA ALA A 293 14.02 20.68 -8.15
C ALA A 293 13.46 20.06 -6.88
N PHE A 294 12.13 19.95 -6.84
CA PHE A 294 11.40 19.41 -5.74
C PHE A 294 11.58 17.89 -5.56
N MET A 295 11.45 17.12 -6.65
CA MET A 295 11.76 15.67 -6.65
C MET A 295 13.21 15.41 -6.21
N LEU A 296 14.17 16.20 -6.69
CA LEU A 296 15.58 16.10 -6.28
C LEU A 296 15.77 16.38 -4.79
N LYS A 297 15.02 17.34 -4.22
CA LYS A 297 15.10 17.66 -2.80
C LYS A 297 14.50 16.57 -1.92
N GLN A 298 13.37 15.98 -2.32
CA GLN A 298 12.78 14.82 -1.64
C GLN A 298 13.75 13.64 -1.63
N ALA A 299 14.26 13.26 -2.80
CA ALA A 299 15.18 12.13 -2.96
C ALA A 299 16.51 12.31 -2.19
N LYS A 300 16.98 13.55 -1.99
CA LYS A 300 18.19 13.84 -1.20
C LYS A 300 17.93 13.89 0.31
N SER A 301 16.71 14.23 0.72
CA SER A 301 16.37 14.39 2.14
C SER A 301 16.09 13.04 2.80
N VAL A 302 15.41 12.14 2.10
CA VAL A 302 15.20 10.76 2.56
C VAL A 302 16.50 9.99 2.30
N LYS A 303 17.34 9.89 3.33
CA LYS A 303 18.57 9.10 3.25
C LYS A 303 18.22 7.61 3.24
N PRO A 304 18.86 6.81 2.37
CA PRO A 304 18.74 5.35 2.44
C PRO A 304 19.22 4.81 3.78
#